data_AF-D4KWU4-F1
#
_entry.id   AF-D4KWU4-F1
#
_cell.length_a   1.000
_cell.length_b   1.000
_cell.length_c   1.000
_cell.angle_alpha   90.00
_cell.angle_beta   90.00
_cell.angle_gamma   90.00
#
_symmetry.space_group_name_H-M   'P 1'
#
loop_
_entity.id
_entity.type
_entity.pdbx_description
1 polymer ?
#
loop_
_entity_poly.entity_id
_entity_poly.type
_entity_poly.pdbx_seq_one_letter_code
_entity_poly.pdbx_strand_id
1 'polypeptide(L)'
;MRNKKVLLIVQAALIAAIYVVLTYFISAFNLASGAIQVRISEALTILPVFTPAAIPGLFIGCLLSNLLTGCMPLDVVFGSLATLIGACGTYALRKHKWLAPLPPIVANTIIVPFVLAYVYMAEGTIPFFMLTVGIGEVISCYVLGMILYKVLNNYRSVIFKNED
;
A
#
# COMPACT_ATOMS: atom_id res chain seq x y z
N MET A 1 -27.24 -8.80 -16.67
CA MET A 1 -25.94 -8.33 -17.18
C MET A 1 -25.19 -7.63 -16.06
N ARG A 2 -24.06 -8.16 -15.59
CA ARG A 2 -23.24 -7.49 -14.56
C ARG A 2 -22.38 -6.45 -15.26
N ASN A 3 -22.64 -5.16 -15.06
CA ASN A 3 -21.86 -4.09 -15.70
C ASN A 3 -20.42 -4.13 -15.17
N LYS A 4 -19.47 -4.60 -15.99
CA LYS A 4 -18.07 -4.79 -15.60
C LYS A 4 -17.43 -3.51 -15.04
N LYS A 5 -17.81 -2.34 -15.57
CA LYS A 5 -17.31 -1.04 -15.08
C LYS A 5 -17.76 -0.74 -13.66
N VAL A 6 -19.04 -1.00 -13.36
CA VAL A 6 -19.60 -0.82 -12.01
C VAL A 6 -18.91 -1.76 -11.02
N LEU A 7 -18.65 -3.01 -11.41
CA LEU A 7 -17.93 -3.97 -10.57
C LEU A 7 -16.53 -3.47 -10.18
N LEU A 8 -15.75 -3.00 -11.15
CA LEU A 8 -14.38 -2.50 -10.91
C LEU A 8 -14.38 -1.26 -10.00
N ILE A 9 -15.36 -0.35 -10.17
CA ILE A 9 -15.51 0.82 -9.31
C ILE A 9 -15.81 0.40 -7.87
N VAL A 10 -16.74 -0.55 -7.68
CA VAL A 10 -17.08 -1.06 -6.35
C VAL A 10 -15.89 -1.78 -5.70
N GLN A 11 -15.13 -2.57 -6.46
CA GLN A 11 -13.91 -3.20 -5.95
C GLN A 11 -12.87 -2.16 -5.54
N ALA A 12 -12.62 -1.14 -6.35
CA ALA A 12 -11.69 -0.06 -6.02
C ALA A 12 -12.13 0.68 -4.74
N ALA A 13 -13.44 0.98 -4.61
CA ALA A 13 -14.00 1.64 -3.44
C ALA A 13 -13.87 0.78 -2.16
N LEU A 14 -14.11 -0.52 -2.26
CA LEU A 14 -13.93 -1.45 -1.13
C LEU A 14 -12.46 -1.56 -0.72
N ILE A 15 -11.54 -1.65 -1.68
CA ILE A 15 -10.09 -1.67 -1.40
C ILE A 15 -9.67 -0.38 -0.69
N ALA A 16 -10.14 0.78 -1.18
CA ALA A 16 -9.88 2.08 -0.56
C ALA A 16 -10.42 2.12 0.88
N ALA A 17 -11.65 1.64 1.11
CA ALA A 17 -12.26 1.60 2.43
C ALA A 17 -11.48 0.71 3.41
N ILE A 18 -11.08 -0.49 2.97
CA ILE A 18 -10.26 -1.40 3.78
C ILE A 18 -8.90 -0.76 4.11
N TYR A 19 -8.27 -0.11 3.12
CA TYR A 19 -7.01 0.60 3.33
C TYR A 19 -7.16 1.67 4.40
N VAL A 20 -8.18 2.53 4.32
CA VAL A 20 -8.43 3.59 5.30
C VAL A 20 -8.66 3.01 6.70
N VAL A 21 -9.50 1.99 6.83
CA VAL A 21 -9.80 1.35 8.11
C VAL A 21 -8.54 0.74 8.74
N LEU A 22 -7.72 0.04 7.95
CA LEU A 22 -6.46 -0.52 8.44
C LEU A 22 -5.50 0.58 8.89
N THR A 23 -5.33 1.65 8.09
CA THR A 23 -4.43 2.76 8.45
C THR A 23 -4.87 3.42 9.74
N TYR A 24 -6.17 3.71 9.90
CA TYR A 24 -6.69 4.33 11.11
C TYR A 24 -6.57 3.43 12.33
N PHE A 25 -6.83 2.13 12.17
CA PHE A 25 -6.66 1.13 13.24
C PHE A 25 -5.20 1.10 13.73
N ILE A 26 -4.23 1.05 12.83
CA ILE A 26 -2.80 1.02 13.20
C ILE A 26 -2.39 2.33 13.89
N SER A 27 -2.86 3.46 13.37
CA SER A 27 -2.60 4.78 13.95
C SER A 27 -3.20 4.91 15.36
N ALA A 28 -4.42 4.40 15.58
CA ALA A 28 -5.10 4.45 16.86
C ALA A 28 -4.44 3.55 17.93
N PHE A 29 -3.84 2.43 17.52
CA PHE A 29 -3.12 1.53 18.43
C PHE A 29 -1.68 1.96 18.74
N ASN A 30 -1.23 3.11 18.21
CA ASN A 30 0.15 3.59 18.35
C ASN A 30 1.22 2.54 17.97
N LEU A 31 0.84 1.57 17.13
CA LEU A 31 1.74 0.50 16.68
C LEU A 31 2.85 1.05 15.75
N ALA A 32 2.68 2.30 15.30
CA ALA A 32 3.64 3.07 14.52
C ALA A 32 4.61 3.92 15.37
N SER A 33 4.50 3.92 16.70
CA SER A 33 5.40 4.68 17.61
C SER A 33 6.70 3.95 17.97
N GLY A 34 6.91 2.75 17.44
CA GLY A 34 8.20 2.08 17.50
C GLY A 34 9.21 2.74 16.56
N ALA A 35 10.50 2.50 16.78
CA ALA A 35 11.55 2.95 15.87
C ALA A 35 11.35 2.45 14.41
N ILE A 36 10.61 1.35 14.22
CA ILE A 36 10.25 0.77 12.92
C ILE A 36 8.78 1.11 12.62
N GLN A 37 8.55 1.92 11.59
CA GLN A 37 7.21 2.30 11.15
C GLN A 37 6.64 1.25 10.19
N VAL A 38 5.71 0.43 10.68
CA VAL A 38 5.08 -0.64 9.89
C VAL A 38 3.74 -0.16 9.32
N ARG A 39 3.64 -0.03 7.99
CA ARG A 39 2.40 0.35 7.29
C ARG A 39 1.67 -0.89 6.78
N ILE A 40 0.92 -1.56 7.67
CA ILE A 40 0.20 -2.80 7.33
C ILE A 40 -0.76 -2.62 6.15
N SER A 41 -1.31 -1.42 5.96
CA SER A 41 -2.17 -1.09 4.81
C SER A 41 -1.50 -1.31 3.46
N GLU A 42 -0.17 -1.21 3.38
CA GLU A 42 0.60 -1.47 2.15
C GLU A 42 0.67 -2.96 1.81
N ALA A 43 0.28 -3.87 2.71
CA ALA A 43 0.08 -5.28 2.35
C ALA A 43 -0.96 -5.45 1.24
N LEU A 44 -1.90 -4.49 1.10
CA LEU A 44 -2.89 -4.46 0.03
C LEU A 44 -2.27 -4.12 -1.34
N THR A 45 -1.02 -3.63 -1.41
CA THR A 45 -0.32 -3.32 -2.68
C THR A 45 -0.01 -4.54 -3.53
N ILE A 46 -0.28 -5.75 -3.02
CA ILE A 46 -0.23 -7.00 -3.78
C ILE A 46 -1.51 -7.27 -4.57
N LEU A 47 -2.64 -6.62 -4.23
CA LEU A 47 -3.92 -6.77 -4.91
C LEU A 47 -3.90 -6.42 -6.41
N PRO A 48 -3.08 -5.45 -6.91
CA PRO A 48 -2.90 -5.22 -8.33
C PRO A 48 -2.45 -6.45 -9.11
N VAL A 49 -1.83 -7.46 -8.49
CA VAL A 49 -1.52 -8.73 -9.18
C VAL A 49 -2.80 -9.45 -9.65
N PHE A 50 -3.89 -9.30 -8.91
CA PHE A 50 -5.16 -9.99 -9.17
C PHE A 50 -6.14 -9.11 -9.95
N THR A 51 -6.23 -7.82 -9.64
CA THR A 51 -7.22 -6.93 -10.25
C THR A 51 -6.66 -5.54 -10.56
N PRO A 52 -6.86 -4.99 -11.77
CA PRO A 52 -6.42 -3.64 -12.10
C PRO A 52 -7.17 -2.55 -11.31
N ALA A 53 -8.35 -2.86 -10.77
CA ALA A 53 -9.12 -1.95 -9.92
C ALA A 53 -8.41 -1.60 -8.60
N ALA A 54 -7.45 -2.44 -8.17
CA ALA A 54 -6.70 -2.18 -6.96
C ALA A 54 -5.79 -0.95 -7.06
N ILE A 55 -5.30 -0.60 -8.25
CA ILE A 55 -4.42 0.57 -8.44
C ILE A 55 -5.13 1.88 -8.00
N PRO A 56 -6.28 2.26 -8.58
CA PRO A 56 -7.00 3.45 -8.14
C PRO A 56 -7.55 3.31 -6.71
N GLY A 57 -7.93 2.10 -6.29
CA GLY A 57 -8.40 1.85 -4.92
C GLY A 57 -7.33 2.12 -3.85
N LEU A 58 -6.10 1.67 -4.07
CA LEU A 58 -4.97 1.90 -3.17
C LEU A 58 -4.54 3.36 -3.14
N PHE A 59 -4.51 4.02 -4.30
CA PHE A 59 -4.17 5.44 -4.38
C PHE A 59 -5.16 6.31 -3.60
N ILE A 60 -6.47 6.12 -3.85
CA ILE A 60 -7.52 6.85 -3.15
C ILE A 60 -7.53 6.47 -1.66
N GLY A 61 -7.34 5.19 -1.33
CA GLY A 61 -7.22 4.72 0.05
C GLY A 61 -6.08 5.40 0.81
N CYS A 62 -4.90 5.46 0.21
CA CYS A 62 -3.72 6.11 0.79
C CYS A 62 -3.95 7.62 0.98
N LEU A 63 -4.44 8.31 -0.06
CA LEU A 63 -4.77 9.74 -0.01
C LEU A 63 -5.78 10.04 1.10
N LEU A 64 -6.90 9.32 1.15
CA LEU A 64 -7.93 9.51 2.16
C LEU A 64 -7.40 9.19 3.56
N SER A 65 -6.63 8.11 3.71
CA SER A 65 -6.11 7.72 5.02
C SER A 65 -5.14 8.75 5.59
N ASN A 66 -4.26 9.31 4.76
CA ASN A 66 -3.31 10.34 5.17
C ASN A 66 -4.05 11.64 5.50
N LEU A 67 -5.09 12.00 4.73
CA LEU A 67 -5.92 13.18 5.00
C LEU A 67 -6.70 13.04 6.32
N LEU A 68 -7.31 11.87 6.58
CA LEU A 68 -8.11 11.60 7.77
C LEU A 68 -7.28 11.44 9.04
N THR A 69 -6.04 10.95 8.92
CA THR A 69 -5.10 10.85 10.04
C THR A 69 -4.46 12.20 10.39
N GLY A 70 -4.69 13.24 9.57
CA GLY A 70 -4.12 14.57 9.77
C GLY A 70 -2.64 14.68 9.42
N CYS A 71 -2.15 13.83 8.49
CA CYS A 71 -0.80 13.92 7.98
C CYS A 71 -0.58 15.23 7.22
N MET A 72 0.68 15.65 7.10
CA MET A 72 1.02 16.90 6.42
C MET A 72 0.68 16.83 4.92
N PRO A 73 0.22 17.92 4.28
CA PRO A 73 -0.23 17.85 2.88
C PRO A 73 0.81 17.29 1.90
N LEU A 74 2.10 17.54 2.16
CA LEU A 74 3.20 16.97 1.37
C LEU A 74 3.29 15.45 1.54
N ASP A 75 3.06 14.90 2.74
CA ASP A 75 3.01 13.45 2.98
C ASP A 75 1.79 12.80 2.30
N VAL A 76 0.64 13.48 2.30
CA VAL A 76 -0.55 13.02 1.59
C VAL A 76 -0.24 12.85 0.09
N VAL A 77 0.43 13.83 -0.52
CA VAL A 77 0.77 13.80 -1.95
C VAL A 77 1.89 12.80 -2.24
N PHE A 78 3.03 12.91 -1.56
CA PHE A 78 4.19 12.05 -1.85
C PHE A 78 3.95 10.59 -1.43
N GLY A 79 3.26 10.35 -0.31
CA GLY A 79 2.87 9.02 0.12
C GLY A 79 1.91 8.35 -0.86
N SER A 80 0.85 9.06 -1.28
CA SER A 80 -0.09 8.49 -2.26
C SER A 80 0.56 8.25 -3.63
N LEU A 81 1.47 9.12 -4.08
CA LEU A 81 2.26 8.90 -5.29
C LEU A 81 3.20 7.70 -5.16
N ALA A 82 3.85 7.51 -4.01
CA ALA A 82 4.69 6.35 -3.75
C ALA A 82 3.88 5.05 -3.85
N THR A 83 2.72 4.99 -3.19
CA THR A 83 1.80 3.84 -3.27
C THR A 83 1.30 3.62 -4.70
N LEU A 84 1.01 4.68 -5.47
CA LEU A 84 0.57 4.57 -6.86
C LEU A 84 1.68 3.98 -7.77
N ILE A 85 2.90 4.48 -7.64
CA ILE A 85 4.07 3.96 -8.37
C ILE A 85 4.29 2.49 -8.00
N GLY A 86 4.21 2.18 -6.70
CA GLY A 86 4.29 0.83 -6.18
C GLY A 86 3.24 -0.09 -6.79
N ALA A 87 1.97 0.29 -6.73
CA ALA A 87 0.85 -0.49 -7.27
C ALA A 87 0.94 -0.71 -8.78
N CYS A 88 1.36 0.31 -9.54
CA CYS A 88 1.63 0.19 -10.98
C CYS A 88 2.79 -0.78 -11.26
N GLY A 89 3.86 -0.71 -10.48
CA GLY A 89 4.98 -1.65 -10.56
C GLY A 89 4.57 -3.08 -10.22
N THR A 90 3.79 -3.28 -9.16
CA THR A 90 3.24 -4.58 -8.78
C THR A 90 2.38 -5.16 -9.90
N TYR A 91 1.53 -4.35 -10.53
CA TYR A 91 0.72 -4.76 -11.69
C TYR A 91 1.60 -5.14 -12.89
N ALA A 92 2.64 -4.36 -13.18
CA ALA A 92 3.57 -4.65 -14.27
C ALA A 92 4.35 -5.96 -14.05
N LEU A 93 4.77 -6.21 -12.81
CA LEU A 93 5.49 -7.42 -12.39
C LEU A 93 4.59 -8.58 -11.96
N ARG A 94 3.28 -8.53 -12.27
CA ARG A 94 2.32 -9.58 -11.89
C ARG A 94 2.70 -10.99 -12.37
N LYS A 95 3.52 -11.10 -13.42
CA LYS A 95 4.05 -12.39 -13.93
C LYS A 95 5.16 -12.98 -13.03
N HIS A 96 5.83 -12.14 -12.24
CA HIS A 96 6.93 -12.52 -11.37
C HIS A 96 6.53 -12.35 -9.90
N LYS A 97 5.84 -13.35 -9.34
CA LYS A 97 5.27 -13.33 -7.98
C LYS A 97 6.22 -12.86 -6.86
N TRP A 98 7.52 -13.16 -6.96
CA TRP A 98 8.52 -12.77 -5.96
C TRP A 98 9.00 -11.32 -6.12
N LEU A 99 8.87 -10.75 -7.32
CA LEU A 99 9.26 -9.37 -7.61
C LEU A 99 8.07 -8.41 -7.48
N ALA A 100 6.84 -8.93 -7.50
CA ALA A 100 5.62 -8.13 -7.39
C ALA A 100 5.58 -7.19 -6.16
N PRO A 101 6.07 -7.57 -4.96
CA PRO A 101 6.10 -6.67 -3.81
C PRO A 101 7.30 -5.71 -3.77
N LEU A 102 8.30 -5.85 -4.65
CA LEU A 102 9.49 -4.98 -4.62
C LEU A 102 9.21 -3.52 -5.01
N PRO A 103 8.42 -3.23 -6.07
CA PRO A 103 8.12 -1.85 -6.43
C PRO A 103 7.53 -1.00 -5.30
N PRO A 104 6.51 -1.44 -4.53
CA PRO A 104 5.99 -0.66 -3.42
C PRO A 104 7.03 -0.47 -2.30
N ILE A 105 7.84 -1.49 -2.00
CA ILE A 105 8.93 -1.38 -1.01
C ILE A 105 9.93 -0.30 -1.43
N VAL A 106 10.41 -0.36 -2.67
CA VAL A 106 11.41 0.60 -3.19
C VAL A 106 10.83 2.00 -3.23
N ALA A 107 9.59 2.16 -3.72
CA ALA A 107 8.95 3.47 -3.81
C ALA A 107 8.77 4.11 -2.42
N ASN A 108 8.21 3.39 -1.46
CA ASN A 108 7.99 3.91 -0.11
C ASN A 108 9.31 4.13 0.65
N THR A 109 10.29 3.22 0.53
CA THR A 109 11.61 3.35 1.19
C THR A 109 12.40 4.55 0.66
N ILE A 110 12.21 4.93 -0.60
CA ILE A 110 12.89 6.12 -1.14
C ILE A 110 12.11 7.37 -0.77
N ILE A 111 10.79 7.41 -0.97
CA ILE A 111 10.01 8.65 -0.91
C ILE A 111 9.68 9.06 0.54
N VAL A 112 9.25 8.10 1.38
CA VAL A 112 8.73 8.39 2.74
C VAL A 112 9.81 8.93 3.69
N PRO A 113 11.07 8.45 3.69
CA PRO A 113 12.12 9.01 4.54
C PRO A 113 12.44 10.49 4.27
N PHE A 114 12.32 10.93 3.02
CA PHE A 114 12.48 12.36 2.71
C PHE A 114 11.32 13.18 3.26
N VAL A 115 10.10 12.64 3.24
CA VAL A 115 8.95 13.28 3.89
C VAL A 115 9.19 13.36 5.41
N LEU A 116 9.63 12.29 6.06
CA LEU A 116 9.93 12.31 7.51
C LEU A 116 11.01 13.34 7.86
N ALA A 117 12.09 13.41 7.07
CA ALA A 117 13.21 14.31 7.34
C ALA A 117 12.88 15.79 7.04
N TYR A 118 12.27 16.10 5.90
CA TYR A 118 12.06 17.49 5.46
C TYR A 118 10.72 18.08 5.87
N VAL A 119 9.68 17.24 6.00
CA VAL A 119 8.31 17.69 6.25
C VAL A 119 8.02 17.62 7.75
N TYR A 120 8.33 16.50 8.39
CA TYR A 120 8.10 16.32 9.84
C TYR A 120 9.26 16.80 10.72
N MET A 121 10.41 17.17 10.13
CA MET A 121 11.63 17.57 10.87
C MET A 121 11.98 16.59 11.99
N ALA A 122 11.73 15.29 11.76
CA ALA A 122 11.91 14.27 12.78
C ALA A 122 13.39 14.16 13.17
N GLU A 123 13.66 13.98 14.46
CA GLU A 123 15.03 13.84 14.97
C GLU A 123 15.64 12.52 14.49
N GLY A 124 16.45 12.61 13.43
CA GLY A 124 17.11 11.45 12.82
C GLY A 124 17.83 11.79 11.52
N THR A 125 18.56 10.82 10.98
CA THR A 125 19.22 10.95 9.68
C THR A 125 18.40 10.25 8.60
N ILE A 126 18.45 10.75 7.36
CA ILE A 126 17.76 10.12 6.23
C ILE A 126 18.08 8.62 6.10
N PRO A 127 19.34 8.16 6.24
CA PRO A 127 19.66 6.73 6.20
C PRO A 127 18.99 5.92 7.32
N PHE A 128 18.83 6.50 8.51
CA PHE A 128 18.12 5.86 9.61
C PHE A 128 16.63 5.67 9.27
N PHE A 129 15.97 6.72 8.75
CA PHE A 129 14.57 6.62 8.31
C PHE A 129 14.39 5.66 7.12
N MET A 130 15.34 5.63 6.19
CA MET A 130 15.34 4.64 5.09
C MET A 130 15.42 3.22 5.62
N LEU A 131 16.24 2.96 6.64
CA LEU A 131 16.37 1.64 7.22
C LEU A 131 15.09 1.24 7.98
N THR A 132 14.52 2.13 8.78
CA THR A 132 13.33 1.83 9.57
C THR A 132 12.07 1.67 8.71
N VAL A 133 11.85 2.57 7.76
CA VAL A 133 10.75 2.46 6.78
C VAL A 133 10.97 1.24 5.88
N GLY A 134 12.19 1.01 5.41
CA GLY A 134 12.51 -0.14 4.56
C GLY A 134 12.21 -1.47 5.25
N ILE A 135 12.55 -1.62 6.53
CA ILE A 135 12.18 -2.81 7.30
C ILE A 135 10.66 -2.93 7.44
N GLY A 136 9.96 -1.82 7.76
CA GLY A 136 8.51 -1.80 7.88
C GLY A 136 7.79 -2.19 6.59
N GLU A 137 8.28 -1.71 5.45
CA GLU A 137 7.79 -2.03 4.11
C GLU A 137 8.06 -3.48 3.74
N VAL A 138 9.24 -4.03 4.06
CA VAL A 138 9.51 -5.47 3.86
C VAL A 138 8.54 -6.33 4.67
N ILE A 139 8.27 -5.98 5.92
CA ILE A 139 7.28 -6.71 6.74
C ILE A 139 5.88 -6.57 6.12
N SER A 140 5.49 -5.36 5.71
CA SER A 140 4.12 -5.08 5.24
C SER A 140 3.88 -5.59 3.82
N CYS A 141 4.65 -5.11 2.84
CA CYS A 141 4.50 -5.46 1.43
C CYS A 141 4.97 -6.89 1.14
N TYR A 142 6.13 -7.30 1.66
CA TYR A 142 6.68 -8.61 1.33
C TYR A 142 6.06 -9.70 2.20
N VAL A 143 6.19 -9.64 3.52
CA VAL A 143 5.74 -10.75 4.39
C VAL A 143 4.21 -10.83 4.40
N LEU A 144 3.52 -9.76 4.81
CA LEU A 144 2.06 -9.76 4.88
C LEU A 144 1.42 -9.79 3.49
N GLY A 145 1.97 -9.06 2.52
CA GLY A 145 1.49 -9.10 1.13
C GLY A 145 1.63 -10.49 0.49
N MET A 146 2.72 -11.23 0.73
CA MET A 146 2.86 -12.60 0.20
C MET A 146 1.94 -13.60 0.90
N ILE A 147 1.67 -13.43 2.20
CA ILE A 147 0.65 -14.22 2.90
C ILE A 147 -0.71 -13.97 2.26
N LEU A 148 -1.07 -12.69 2.08
CA LEU A 148 -2.32 -12.30 1.45
C LEU A 148 -2.42 -12.85 0.02
N TYR A 149 -1.34 -12.77 -0.76
CA TYR A 149 -1.25 -13.36 -2.10
C TYR A 149 -1.53 -14.86 -2.08
N LYS A 150 -0.89 -15.62 -1.17
CA LYS A 150 -1.08 -17.07 -1.10
C LYS A 150 -2.52 -17.44 -0.76
N VAL A 151 -3.14 -16.71 0.18
CA VAL A 151 -4.54 -16.90 0.54
C VAL A 151 -5.45 -16.59 -0.65
N LEU A 152 -5.32 -15.41 -1.26
CA LEU A 152 -6.16 -15.01 -2.39
C LEU A 152 -5.95 -15.89 -3.63
N ASN A 153 -4.73 -16.35 -3.88
CA ASN A 153 -4.41 -17.20 -5.02
C ASN A 153 -5.15 -18.54 -4.95
N ASN A 154 -5.36 -19.10 -3.75
CA ASN A 154 -6.16 -20.31 -3.58
C ASN A 154 -7.64 -20.09 -3.92
N TYR A 155 -8.15 -18.86 -3.75
CA TYR A 155 -9.52 -18.48 -4.08
C TYR A 155 -9.64 -17.74 -5.42
N ARG A 156 -8.57 -17.71 -6.23
CA ARG A 156 -8.52 -16.91 -7.47
C ARG A 156 -9.64 -17.29 -8.43
N SER A 157 -9.91 -18.59 -8.57
CA SER A 157 -10.96 -19.13 -9.44
C SER A 157 -12.38 -18.79 -9.02
N VAL A 158 -12.59 -18.41 -7.76
CA VAL A 158 -13.91 -18.04 -7.21
C VAL A 158 -14.10 -16.53 -7.22
N ILE A 159 -13.07 -15.78 -6.80
CA ILE A 159 -13.15 -14.32 -6.59
C ILE A 159 -12.90 -13.55 -7.90
N PHE A 160 -11.94 -13.98 -8.72
CA PHE A 160 -11.48 -13.25 -9.91
C PHE A 160 -11.89 -13.92 -11.24
N LYS A 161 -12.91 -14.79 -11.22
CA LYS A 161 -13.37 -15.64 -12.34
C LYS A 161 -13.70 -14.91 -13.67
N ASN A 162 -13.77 -13.58 -13.67
CA ASN A 162 -14.20 -12.75 -14.82
C ASN A 162 -13.17 -11.66 -15.22
N GLU A 163 -11.94 -11.72 -14.71
CA GLU A 163 -10.91 -10.68 -14.89
C GLU A 163 -9.68 -11.12 -15.71
N ASP A 164 -9.71 -12.32 -16.31
CA ASP A 164 -8.73 -12.77 -17.31
C ASP A 164 -8.98 -12.12 -18.70
#